data_AF-A0A952IP91-F1
#
_entry.id   AF-A0A952IP91-F1
#
_cell.length_a   1.000
_cell.length_b   1.000
_cell.length_c   1.000
_cell.angle_alpha   90.00
_cell.angle_beta   90.00
_cell.angle_gamma   90.00
#
_symmetry.space_group_name_H-M   'P 1'
#
loop_
_entity.id
_entity.type
_entity.pdbx_description
1 polymer ?
#
loop_
_entity_poly.entity_id
_entity_poly.type
_entity_poly.pdbx_seq_one_letter_code
_entity_poly.pdbx_strand_id
1 'polypeptide(L)'
;MIKKWLSVFAVFSLIHLGGWIGADRYLSASPSQILVVVDTSYSMKPHFAVMDKWLKEKDADARYEKLIVGTDKATLGEFRNLKSSAVIFRTSFGRMSADALRKYERSAAQKKILLSDGSINPDGWDVIEFR
;
A
#
# COMPACT_ATOMS: atom_id res chain seq x y z
N MET A 1 36.77 -30.61 -19.64
CA MET A 1 35.34 -30.24 -19.60
C MET A 1 34.97 -29.34 -18.43
N ILE A 2 35.39 -29.64 -17.20
CA ILE A 2 35.04 -28.90 -15.96
C ILE A 2 35.36 -27.39 -15.99
N LYS A 3 36.53 -26.96 -16.49
CA LYS A 3 36.90 -25.53 -16.54
C LYS A 3 35.98 -24.68 -17.44
N LYS A 4 35.52 -25.22 -18.57
CA LYS A 4 34.61 -24.50 -19.49
C LYS A 4 33.23 -24.30 -18.86
N TRP A 5 32.73 -25.31 -18.15
CA TRP A 5 31.47 -25.22 -17.41
C TRP A 5 31.52 -24.17 -16.29
N LEU A 6 32.64 -24.10 -15.56
CA LEU A 6 32.82 -23.10 -14.51
C LEU A 6 32.81 -21.68 -15.07
N SER A 7 33.47 -21.42 -16.21
CA SER A 7 33.45 -20.12 -16.86
C SER A 7 32.06 -19.74 -17.38
N VAL A 8 31.35 -20.67 -18.00
CA VAL A 8 29.98 -20.42 -18.48
C VAL A 8 29.04 -20.14 -17.31
N PHE A 9 29.14 -20.91 -16.22
CA PHE A 9 28.35 -20.68 -15.01
C PHE A 9 28.69 -19.35 -14.33
N ALA A 10 29.96 -18.96 -14.32
CA ALA A 10 30.39 -17.66 -13.78
C ALA A 10 29.82 -16.50 -14.58
N VAL A 11 29.91 -16.54 -15.92
CA VAL A 11 29.33 -15.51 -16.79
C VAL A 11 27.81 -15.46 -16.64
N PHE A 12 27.15 -16.62 -16.61
CA PHE A 12 25.72 -16.71 -16.34
C PHE A 12 25.34 -16.06 -15.01
N SER A 13 26.06 -16.39 -13.93
CA SER A 13 25.83 -15.83 -12.60
C SER A 13 26.02 -14.31 -12.59
N LEU A 14 27.04 -13.79 -13.29
CA LEU A 14 27.30 -12.36 -13.41
C LEU A 14 26.18 -11.63 -14.15
N ILE A 15 25.66 -12.21 -15.24
CA ILE A 15 24.53 -11.64 -15.99
C ILE A 15 23.28 -11.57 -15.11
N HIS A 16 22.98 -12.63 -14.36
CA HIS A 16 21.84 -12.66 -13.45
C HIS A 16 21.98 -11.67 -12.29
N LEU A 17 23.16 -11.59 -11.68
CA LEU A 17 23.45 -10.58 -10.64
C LEU A 17 23.31 -9.16 -11.19
N GLY A 18 23.85 -8.89 -12.38
CA GLY A 18 23.71 -7.60 -13.06
C GLY A 18 22.25 -7.25 -13.36
N GLY A 19 21.48 -8.22 -13.87
CA GLY A 19 20.06 -8.06 -14.13
C GLY A 19 19.25 -7.79 -12.85
N TRP A 20 19.54 -8.51 -11.77
CA TRP A 20 18.86 -8.31 -10.49
C TRP A 20 19.16 -6.93 -9.88
N ILE A 21 20.43 -6.50 -9.89
CA ILE A 21 20.82 -5.15 -9.43
C ILE A 21 20.18 -4.07 -10.29
N GLY A 22 20.12 -4.27 -11.60
CA GLY A 22 19.47 -3.35 -12.52
C GLY A 22 17.97 -3.21 -12.24
N ALA A 23 17.28 -4.33 -12.06
CA ALA A 23 15.86 -4.36 -11.76
C ALA A 23 15.55 -3.72 -10.40
N ASP A 24 16.31 -4.06 -9.35
CA ASP A 24 16.16 -3.50 -8.00
C ASP A 24 16.29 -1.97 -8.02
N ARG A 25 17.31 -1.44 -8.72
CA ARG A 25 17.49 0.01 -8.86
C ARG A 25 16.37 0.67 -9.65
N TYR A 26 15.94 0.06 -10.75
CA TYR A 26 14.88 0.62 -11.59
C TYR A 26 13.55 0.71 -10.82
N LEU A 27 13.13 -0.38 -10.17
CA LEU A 27 11.90 -0.44 -9.40
C LEU A 27 11.94 0.48 -8.17
N SER A 28 13.10 0.60 -7.52
CA SER A 28 13.28 1.53 -6.39
C SER A 28 13.21 3.00 -6.81
N ALA A 29 13.62 3.34 -8.03
CA ALA A 29 13.60 4.71 -8.54
C ALA A 29 12.20 5.16 -9.00
N SER A 30 11.33 4.22 -9.38
CA SER A 30 9.97 4.49 -9.88
C SER A 30 8.93 3.62 -9.16
N PRO A 31 8.73 3.81 -7.84
CA PRO A 31 7.81 2.98 -7.09
C PRO A 31 6.37 3.26 -7.52
N SER A 32 5.58 2.18 -7.65
CA SER A 32 4.13 2.30 -7.83
C SER A 32 3.50 2.90 -6.58
N GLN A 33 2.32 3.48 -6.70
CA GLN A 33 1.56 4.08 -5.60
C GLN A 33 0.29 3.29 -5.35
N ILE A 34 0.10 2.92 -4.09
CA ILE A 34 -1.14 2.33 -3.59
C ILE A 34 -1.81 3.35 -2.69
N LEU A 35 -3.06 3.68 -2.97
CA LEU A 35 -3.89 4.48 -2.08
C LEU A 35 -4.70 3.54 -1.18
N VAL A 36 -4.55 3.69 0.13
CA VAL A 36 -5.38 3.03 1.14
C VAL A 36 -6.21 4.09 1.84
N VAL A 37 -7.53 3.94 1.80
CA VAL A 37 -8.45 4.78 2.57
C VAL A 37 -9.02 3.97 3.71
N VAL A 38 -8.92 4.53 4.91
CA VAL A 38 -9.40 3.90 6.14
C VAL A 38 -10.77 4.46 6.50
N ASP A 39 -11.74 3.56 6.71
CA ASP A 39 -13.00 3.90 7.34
C ASP A 39 -12.76 4.23 8.81
N THR A 40 -12.91 5.50 9.16
CA THR A 40 -12.77 5.96 10.55
C THR A 40 -14.13 6.23 11.19
N SER A 41 -15.22 5.66 10.65
CA SER A 41 -16.54 5.78 11.25
C SER A 41 -16.60 5.18 12.66
N TYR A 42 -17.57 5.64 13.46
CA TYR A 42 -17.73 5.17 14.84
C TYR A 42 -17.85 3.65 14.99
N SER A 43 -18.48 2.97 14.03
CA SER A 43 -18.62 1.51 14.01
C SER A 43 -17.28 0.80 13.83
N MET A 44 -16.29 1.46 13.23
CA MET A 44 -14.98 0.86 12.96
C MET A 44 -13.98 1.00 14.10
N LYS A 45 -14.29 1.78 15.15
CA LYS A 45 -13.41 1.96 16.32
C LYS A 45 -12.86 0.65 16.89
N PRO A 46 -13.66 -0.42 17.09
CA PRO A 46 -13.15 -1.69 17.60
C PRO A 46 -12.08 -2.34 16.70
N HIS A 47 -12.08 -2.01 15.41
CA HIS A 47 -11.20 -2.62 14.41
C HIS A 47 -9.97 -1.75 14.07
N PHE A 48 -9.82 -0.55 14.62
CA PHE A 48 -8.70 0.35 14.33
C PHE A 48 -7.34 -0.29 14.59
N ALA A 49 -7.20 -1.08 15.66
CA ALA A 49 -5.95 -1.78 15.94
C ALA A 49 -5.61 -2.83 14.87
N VAL A 50 -6.62 -3.52 14.33
CA VAL A 50 -6.44 -4.52 13.28
C VAL A 50 -6.11 -3.85 11.94
N MET A 51 -6.78 -2.74 11.63
CA MET A 51 -6.48 -1.92 10.44
C MET A 51 -5.06 -1.33 10.50
N ASP A 52 -4.63 -0.83 11.66
CA ASP A 52 -3.27 -0.33 11.87
C ASP A 52 -2.22 -1.42 11.65
N LYS A 53 -2.49 -2.63 12.16
CA LYS A 53 -1.64 -3.79 11.94
C LYS A 53 -1.58 -4.15 10.45
N TRP A 54 -2.74 -4.18 9.77
CA TRP A 54 -2.81 -4.44 8.33
C TRP A 54 -2.00 -3.43 7.52
N LEU A 55 -2.09 -2.13 7.87
CA LEU A 55 -1.31 -1.07 7.21
C LEU A 55 0.19 -1.28 7.39
N LYS A 56 0.64 -1.65 8.59
CA LYS A 56 2.06 -1.92 8.88
C LYS A 56 2.58 -3.15 8.14
N GLU A 57 1.78 -4.21 8.08
CA GLU A 57 2.12 -5.42 7.32
C GLU A 57 2.17 -5.11 5.82
N LYS A 58 1.17 -4.39 5.30
CA LYS A 58 1.13 -3.99 3.90
C LYS A 58 2.31 -3.10 3.51
N ASP A 59 2.72 -2.18 4.40
CA ASP A 59 3.90 -1.33 4.19
C ASP A 59 5.22 -2.13 4.25
N ALA A 60 5.31 -3.12 5.12
CA ALA A 60 6.48 -4.00 5.21
C ALA A 60 6.66 -4.86 3.94
N ASP A 61 5.56 -5.30 3.33
CA ASP A 61 5.57 -6.08 2.09
C ASP A 61 5.75 -5.22 0.83
N ALA A 62 5.47 -3.91 0.93
CA ALA A 62 5.57 -2.93 -0.15
C ALA A 62 7.02 -2.50 -0.44
N ARG A 63 7.87 -3.43 -0.90
CA ARG A 63 9.30 -3.14 -1.17
C ARG A 63 9.50 -2.09 -2.27
N TYR A 64 8.71 -2.13 -3.33
CA TYR A 64 8.81 -1.20 -4.48
C TYR A 64 7.52 -0.39 -4.67
N GLU A 65 6.72 -0.25 -3.62
CA GLU A 65 5.44 0.47 -3.66
C GLU A 65 5.45 1.55 -2.57
N LYS A 66 4.78 2.66 -2.86
CA LYS A 66 4.51 3.73 -1.91
C LYS A 66 3.08 3.60 -1.41
N LEU A 67 2.92 3.43 -0.11
CA LEU A 67 1.63 3.38 0.54
C LEU A 67 1.16 4.81 0.87
N ILE A 68 0.22 5.34 0.10
CA ILE A 68 -0.45 6.61 0.39
C ILE A 68 -1.69 6.30 1.23
N VAL A 69 -1.83 6.97 2.37
CA VAL A 69 -2.95 6.74 3.29
C VAL A 69 -3.88 7.94 3.30
N GLY A 70 -5.18 7.67 3.31
CA GLY A 70 -6.24 8.64 3.48
C GLY A 70 -7.32 8.14 4.44
N THR A 71 -8.24 9.04 4.73
CA THR A 71 -9.45 8.80 5.52
C THR A 71 -10.67 9.30 4.73
N ASP A 72 -11.88 9.12 5.26
CA ASP A 72 -13.08 9.75 4.70
C ASP A 72 -12.95 11.30 4.64
N LYS A 73 -12.09 11.92 5.45
CA LYS A 73 -11.89 13.37 5.49
C LYS A 73 -10.74 13.87 4.64
N ALA A 74 -9.56 13.26 4.74
CA ALA A 74 -8.36 13.81 4.14
C ALA A 74 -7.34 12.74 3.75
N THR A 75 -6.57 13.04 2.71
CA THR A 75 -5.31 12.37 2.40
C THR A 75 -4.28 12.76 3.46
N LEU A 76 -3.64 11.77 4.09
CA LEU A 76 -2.63 11.97 5.12
C LEU A 76 -1.21 11.94 4.55
N GLY A 77 -1.05 11.35 3.36
CA GLY A 77 0.24 11.26 2.65
C GLY A 77 0.83 9.86 2.73
N GLU A 78 2.14 9.74 2.50
CA GLU A 78 2.84 8.47 2.53
C GLU A 78 2.93 7.92 3.97
N PHE A 79 2.56 6.66 4.16
CA PHE A 79 2.46 5.99 5.45
C PHE A 79 3.76 6.08 6.26
N ARG A 80 4.90 5.80 5.61
CA ARG A 80 6.24 5.86 6.22
C ARG A 80 6.66 7.27 6.66
N ASN A 81 6.05 8.31 6.09
CA ASN A 81 6.33 9.70 6.41
C ASN A 81 5.38 10.26 7.48
N LEU A 82 4.40 9.47 7.94
CA LEU A 82 3.53 9.86 9.04
C LEU A 82 4.32 9.89 10.35
N LYS A 83 4.15 10.95 11.15
CA LYS A 83 4.76 11.04 12.49
C LYS A 83 4.35 9.88 13.40
N SER A 84 3.14 9.37 13.21
CA SER A 84 2.60 8.19 13.88
C SER A 84 1.40 7.68 13.09
N SER A 85 1.26 6.36 12.97
CA SER A 85 0.07 5.75 12.38
C SER A 85 -1.21 6.03 13.20
N ALA A 86 -1.08 6.37 14.49
CA ALA A 86 -2.20 6.78 15.33
C ALA A 86 -2.91 8.04 14.82
N VAL A 87 -2.26 8.88 13.98
CA VAL A 87 -2.88 10.05 13.36
C VAL A 87 -4.07 9.66 12.47
N ILE A 88 -4.03 8.47 11.86
CA ILE A 88 -5.10 7.94 11.01
C ILE A 88 -6.38 7.71 11.83
N PHE A 89 -6.21 7.25 13.07
CA PHE A 89 -7.30 6.81 13.94
C PHE A 89 -7.65 7.81 15.05
N ARG A 90 -7.04 9.00 15.04
CA ARG A 90 -7.16 9.99 16.12
C ARG A 90 -8.59 10.50 16.28
N THR A 91 -9.30 10.64 15.17
CA THR A 91 -10.65 11.17 15.14
C THR A 91 -11.52 10.19 14.39
N SER A 92 -12.60 9.75 15.04
CA SER A 92 -13.64 9.01 14.35
C SER A 92 -14.67 9.99 13.80
N PHE A 93 -15.08 9.76 12.56
CA PHE A 93 -16.07 10.60 11.90
C PHE A 93 -17.43 9.88 11.82
N GLY A 94 -18.40 10.54 11.20
CA GLY A 94 -19.68 9.92 10.86
C GLY A 94 -19.50 8.73 9.91
N ARG A 95 -20.62 8.14 9.49
CA ARG A 95 -20.63 6.99 8.58
C ARG A 95 -19.88 7.31 7.28
N MET A 96 -19.00 6.40 6.84
CA MET A 96 -18.35 6.54 5.54
C MET A 96 -19.36 6.32 4.41
N SER A 97 -19.23 7.10 3.34
CA SER A 97 -20.06 7.01 2.14
C SER A 97 -19.20 6.92 0.88
N ALA A 98 -19.76 6.39 -0.20
CA ALA A 98 -19.09 6.38 -1.50
C ALA A 98 -18.70 7.80 -1.97
N ASP A 99 -19.53 8.80 -1.65
CA ASP A 99 -19.24 10.20 -2.00
C ASP A 99 -17.99 10.75 -1.31
N ALA A 100 -17.69 10.29 -0.09
CA ALA A 100 -16.45 10.67 0.60
C ALA A 100 -15.20 10.23 -0.17
N LEU A 101 -15.31 9.20 -1.01
CA LEU A 101 -14.22 8.65 -1.80
C LEU A 101 -14.01 9.35 -3.15
N ARG A 102 -14.97 10.17 -3.60
CA ARG A 102 -14.85 10.92 -4.88
C ARG A 102 -13.61 11.79 -4.94
N LYS A 103 -13.14 12.32 -3.79
CA LYS A 103 -11.90 13.11 -3.71
C LYS A 103 -10.66 12.34 -4.16
N TYR A 104 -10.72 11.02 -4.16
CA TYR A 104 -9.64 10.13 -4.55
C TYR A 104 -9.80 9.59 -5.98
N GLU A 105 -10.82 9.98 -6.73
CA GLU A 105 -11.03 9.54 -8.13
C GLU A 105 -9.82 9.90 -8.99
N ARG A 106 -9.30 11.12 -8.84
CA ARG A 106 -8.14 11.64 -9.57
C ARG A 106 -6.78 11.25 -8.97
N SER A 107 -6.76 10.31 -8.03
CA SER A 107 -5.50 9.80 -7.49
C SER A 107 -4.66 9.16 -8.59
N ALA A 108 -3.35 9.43 -8.59
CA ALA A 108 -2.40 8.78 -9.49
C ALA A 108 -2.05 7.33 -9.05
N ALA A 109 -2.61 6.86 -7.94
CA ALA A 109 -2.40 5.50 -7.45
C ALA A 109 -2.94 4.46 -8.43
N GLN A 110 -2.09 3.49 -8.78
CA GLN A 110 -2.46 2.38 -9.67
C GLN A 110 -3.44 1.42 -9.00
N LYS A 111 -3.46 1.38 -7.67
CA LYS A 111 -4.33 0.53 -6.87
C LYS A 111 -4.98 1.34 -5.74
N LYS A 112 -6.29 1.14 -5.55
CA LYS A 112 -7.07 1.78 -4.48
C LYS A 112 -7.67 0.70 -3.59
N ILE A 113 -7.46 0.84 -2.29
CA ILE A 113 -7.90 -0.12 -1.28
C ILE A 113 -8.73 0.64 -0.24
N LEU A 114 -9.85 0.06 0.15
CA LEU A 114 -10.72 0.57 1.19
C LEU A 114 -10.70 -0.40 2.38
N LEU A 115 -10.36 0.09 3.57
CA LEU A 115 -10.51 -0.68 4.81
C LEU A 115 -11.83 -0.29 5.46
N SER A 116 -12.86 -1.15 5.42
CA SER A 116 -14.21 -0.82 5.93
C SER A 116 -14.95 -2.04 6.48
N ASP A 117 -16.22 -1.89 6.86
CA ASP A 117 -17.13 -2.98 7.23
C ASP A 117 -17.74 -3.71 6.02
N GLY A 118 -17.42 -3.26 4.80
CA GLY A 118 -18.02 -3.75 3.55
C GLY A 118 -19.40 -3.14 3.24
N SER A 119 -19.88 -2.15 4.02
CA SER A 119 -21.18 -1.53 3.77
C SER A 119 -21.22 -0.65 2.51
N ILE A 120 -20.05 -0.32 1.95
CA ILE A 120 -19.89 0.35 0.66
C ILE A 120 -18.90 -0.43 -0.21
N ASN A 121 -19.21 -0.53 -1.50
CA ASN A 121 -18.35 -1.17 -2.51
C ASN A 121 -18.22 -0.26 -3.75
N PRO A 122 -17.34 0.74 -3.72
CA PRO A 122 -17.15 1.70 -4.79
C PRO A 122 -16.36 1.08 -5.96
N ASP A 123 -16.75 1.43 -7.19
CA ASP A 123 -16.11 0.91 -8.41
C ASP A 123 -14.61 1.24 -8.46
N GLY A 124 -13.80 0.23 -8.79
CA GLY A 124 -12.34 0.36 -8.90
C GLY A 124 -11.59 0.36 -7.55
N TRP A 125 -12.24 -0.06 -6.46
CA TRP A 125 -11.61 -0.24 -5.16
C TRP A 125 -11.61 -1.70 -4.74
N ASP A 126 -10.50 -2.13 -4.16
CA ASP A 126 -10.43 -3.39 -3.42
C ASP A 126 -10.89 -3.13 -1.97
N VAL A 127 -12.00 -3.73 -1.54
CA VAL A 127 -12.51 -3.57 -0.18
C VAL A 127 -11.97 -4.69 0.71
N ILE A 128 -11.29 -4.31 1.80
CA ILE A 128 -10.88 -5.22 2.88
C ILE A 128 -11.86 -5.01 4.03
N GLU A 129 -12.61 -6.06 4.32
CA GLU A 129 -13.68 -6.03 5.32
C GLU A 129 -13.17 -6.38 6.73
N PHE A 130 -13.61 -5.60 7.72
CA PHE A 130 -13.39 -5.85 9.14
C PHE A 130 -14.76 -5.88 9.83
N ARG A 131 -15.07 -6.99 10.52
CA ARG A 131 -16.36 -7.25 11.19
C ARG A 131 -16.13 -7.91 12.55
#